data_AF-A0A2D7GW41-F1
#
_entry.id   AF-A0A2D7GW41-F1
#
_cell.length_a   1.000
_cell.length_b   1.000
_cell.length_c   1.000
_cell.angle_alpha   90.00
_cell.angle_beta   90.00
_cell.angle_gamma   90.00
#
_symmetry.space_group_name_H-M   'P 1'
#
loop_
_entity.id
_entity.type
_entity.pdbx_description
1 polymer ?
#
loop_
_entity_poly.entity_id
_entity_poly.type
_entity_poly.pdbx_seq_one_letter_code
_entity_poly.pdbx_strand_id
1 'polypeptide(L)' 'MALGELRKTARINAIRTAVENARSYGEEGSGPDDFQMSEEEFDLFKDECKKLALFLEKKADKLQYFLNRNQ' A
#
# COMPACT_ATOMS: atom_id res chain seq x y z
N MET A 1 19.01 -9.57 15.91
CA MET A 1 17.57 -9.82 15.66
C MET A 1 17.40 -11.26 15.20
N ALA A 2 16.43 -12.00 15.73
CA ALA A 2 16.10 -13.33 15.21
C ALA A 2 15.57 -13.21 13.76
N LEU A 3 15.84 -14.21 12.91
CA LEU A 3 15.41 -14.23 11.50
C LEU A 3 13.90 -13.99 11.31
N GLY A 4 13.09 -14.42 12.29
CA GLY A 4 11.64 -14.18 12.30
C GLY A 4 11.27 -12.70 12.40
N GLU A 5 11.99 -11.92 13.19
CA GLU A 5 11.73 -10.49 13.39
C GLU A 5 12.15 -9.68 12.15
N LEU A 6 13.28 -10.03 11.54
CA LEU A 6 13.71 -9.43 10.26
C LEU A 6 12.67 -9.63 9.14
N ARG A 7 12.12 -10.85 9.02
CA ARG A 7 11.08 -11.15 8.02
C ARG A 7 9.80 -10.38 8.27
N LYS A 8 9.39 -10.19 9.53
CA LYS A 8 8.20 -9.40 9.88
C LYS A 8 8.38 -7.93 9.54
N THR A 9 9.52 -7.32 9.89
CA THR A 9 9.84 -5.93 9.52
C THR A 9 9.87 -5.73 8.01
N ALA A 10 10.50 -6.64 7.26
CA ALA A 10 10.52 -6.56 5.81
C ALA A 10 9.10 -6.57 5.19
N ARG A 11 8.19 -7.38 5.74
CA ARG A 11 6.78 -7.40 5.31
C ARG A 11 6.06 -6.09 5.58
N ILE A 12 6.24 -5.51 6.77
CA ILE A 12 5.62 -4.21 7.11
C ILE A 12 6.09 -3.12 6.15
N ASN A 13 7.39 -3.08 5.87
CA ASN A 13 7.95 -2.09 4.94
C ASN A 13 7.41 -2.28 3.52
N ALA A 14 7.35 -3.51 3.01
CA ALA A 14 6.78 -3.79 1.70
C ALA A 14 5.31 -3.35 1.60
N ILE A 15 4.50 -3.59 2.64
CA ILE A 15 3.10 -3.17 2.69
C ILE A 15 3.00 -1.64 2.69
N ARG A 16 3.83 -0.94 3.47
CA ARG A 16 3.85 0.54 3.50
C ARG A 16 4.25 1.14 2.16
N THR A 17 5.27 0.57 1.49
CA THR A 17 5.65 1.01 0.14
C THR A 17 4.51 0.83 -0.87
N ALA A 18 3.76 -0.28 -0.78
CA ALA A 18 2.60 -0.49 -1.63
C ALA A 18 1.45 0.50 -1.34
N VAL A 19 1.25 0.87 -0.07
CA VAL A 19 0.28 1.93 0.32
C VAL A 19 0.65 3.26 -0.31
N GLU A 20 1.90 3.68 -0.21
CA GLU A 20 2.36 4.95 -0.77
C GLU A 20 2.26 4.96 -2.30
N ASN A 21 2.62 3.85 -2.96
CA ASN A 21 2.43 3.71 -4.41
C ASN A 21 0.95 3.80 -4.80
N ALA A 22 0.07 3.15 -4.04
CA ALA A 22 -1.37 3.23 -4.29
C ALA A 22 -1.91 4.67 -4.14
N ARG A 23 -1.37 5.45 -3.19
CA ARG A 23 -1.75 6.86 -2.98
C ARG A 23 -1.21 7.79 -4.06
N SER A 24 -0.04 7.49 -4.64
CA SER A 24 0.57 8.32 -5.69
C SER A 24 -0.07 8.17 -7.07
N TYR A 25 -0.98 7.20 -7.28
CA TYR A 25 -1.68 7.09 -8.56
C TYR A 25 -2.49 8.36 -8.85
N GLY A 26 -2.04 9.13 -9.85
CA GLY A 26 -2.62 10.41 -10.24
C GLY A 26 -1.86 11.65 -9.76
N GLU A 27 -0.84 11.50 -8.91
CA GLU A 27 0.08 12.58 -8.50
C GLU A 27 1.44 12.38 -9.19
N GLU A 28 1.68 13.16 -10.24
CA GLU A 28 2.89 13.21 -11.09
C GLU A 28 3.35 11.89 -11.74
N GLY A 29 3.19 11.82 -13.07
CA GLY A 29 3.71 10.71 -13.89
C GLY A 29 2.65 9.69 -14.26
N SER A 30 1.56 10.15 -14.85
CA SER A 30 0.67 9.27 -15.59
C SER A 30 1.46 8.58 -16.71
N GLY A 31 1.55 7.26 -16.67
CA GLY A 31 2.27 6.46 -17.66
C GLY A 31 1.50 6.40 -18.99
N PRO A 32 2.12 5.88 -20.07
CA PRO A 32 1.46 5.72 -21.38
C PRO A 32 0.13 4.93 -21.32
N ASP A 33 -0.03 4.08 -20.31
CA ASP A 33 -1.22 3.24 -20.10
C ASP A 33 -2.39 4.01 -19.43
N ASP A 34 -2.13 5.12 -18.75
CA ASP A 34 -3.17 5.97 -18.16
C ASP A 34 -3.96 6.75 -19.24
N PHE A 35 -3.45 6.82 -20.47
CA PHE A 35 -4.08 7.50 -21.60
C PHE A 35 -5.20 6.69 -22.28
N GLN A 36 -5.48 5.47 -21.82
CA GLN A 36 -6.53 4.61 -22.40
C GLN A 36 -7.83 4.56 -21.58
N MET A 37 -7.89 5.24 -20.44
CA MET A 37 -9.07 5.23 -19.57
C MET A 37 -9.90 6.50 -19.76
N SER A 38 -11.22 6.36 -19.72
CA SER A 38 -12.12 7.49 -19.58
C SER A 38 -11.95 8.15 -18.20
N GLU A 39 -12.40 9.41 -18.07
CA GLU A 39 -12.35 10.14 -16.80
C GLU A 39 -13.10 9.40 -15.67
N GLU A 40 -14.25 8.78 -16.00
CA GLU A 40 -15.03 7.96 -15.05
C GLU A 40 -14.28 6.70 -14.60
N GLU A 41 -13.62 6.01 -15.53
CA GLU A 41 -12.78 4.84 -15.20
C GLU A 41 -11.57 5.24 -14.35
N PHE A 42 -10.98 6.41 -14.61
CA PHE A 42 -9.86 6.95 -13.84
C PHE A 42 -10.27 7.34 -12.42
N ASP A 43 -11.45 7.94 -12.25
CA ASP A 43 -12.01 8.23 -10.93
C ASP A 43 -12.30 6.95 -10.15
N LEU A 44 -12.90 5.94 -10.79
CA LEU A 44 -13.13 4.63 -10.18
C LEU A 44 -11.81 3.96 -9.78
N PHE A 45 -10.79 4.01 -10.64
CA PHE A 45 -9.47 3.49 -10.37
C PHE A 45 -8.82 4.16 -9.14
N LYS A 46 -8.85 5.50 -9.05
CA LYS A 46 -8.36 6.23 -7.88
C LYS A 46 -9.07 5.77 -6.61
N ASP A 47 -10.38 5.56 -6.67
CA ASP A 47 -11.16 5.10 -5.51
C ASP A 47 -10.83 3.65 -5.11
N GLU A 48 -10.60 2.76 -6.06
CA GLU A 48 -10.10 1.40 -5.77
C GLU A 48 -8.68 1.42 -5.17
N CYS A 49 -7.79 2.29 -5.65
CA CYS A 49 -6.46 2.48 -5.06
C CYS A 49 -6.52 2.98 -3.61
N LYS A 50 -7.42 3.93 -3.29
CA LYS A 50 -7.65 4.38 -1.90
C LYS A 50 -8.16 3.26 -1.01
N LYS A 51 -9.09 2.42 -1.49
CA LYS A 51 -9.59 1.26 -0.75
C LYS A 51 -8.47 0.25 -0.48
N LEU A 52 -7.64 -0.03 -1.47
CA LEU A 52 -6.48 -0.90 -1.35
C LEU A 52 -5.48 -0.36 -0.32
N ALA A 53 -5.15 0.93 -0.38
CA ALA A 53 -4.27 1.59 0.58
C ALA A 53 -4.78 1.42 2.02
N LEU A 54 -6.05 1.71 2.28
CA LEU A 54 -6.67 1.54 3.61
C LEU A 54 -6.64 0.09 4.10
N PHE A 55 -6.86 -0.87 3.20
CA PHE A 55 -6.79 -2.29 3.55
C PHE A 55 -5.38 -2.70 3.97
N LEU A 56 -4.38 -2.29 3.19
CA LEU A 56 -2.97 -2.60 3.42
C LEU A 56 -2.44 -1.94 4.70
N GLU A 57 -2.79 -0.69 4.96
CA GLU A 57 -2.44 0.03 6.19
C GLU A 57 -2.95 -0.70 7.44
N LYS A 58 -4.22 -1.12 7.44
CA LYS A 58 -4.80 -1.93 8.53
C LYS A 58 -4.07 -3.27 8.73
N LYS A 59 -3.51 -3.86 7.67
CA LYS A 59 -2.71 -5.09 7.76
C LYS A 59 -1.34 -4.82 8.38
N ALA A 60 -0.68 -3.74 7.96
CA ALA A 60 0.59 -3.30 8.55
C ALA A 60 0.44 -3.02 10.05
N ASP A 61 -0.60 -2.30 10.45
CA ASP A 61 -0.85 -1.95 11.86
C ASP A 61 -1.07 -3.19 12.73
N LYS A 62 -1.85 -4.16 12.23
CA LYS A 62 -2.03 -5.45 12.92
C LYS A 62 -0.70 -6.17 13.12
N LEU A 63 0.13 -6.25 12.08
CA LEU A 63 1.45 -6.89 12.17
C LEU A 63 2.37 -6.17 13.15
N GLN A 64 2.36 -4.83 13.14
CA GLN A 64 3.14 -4.00 14.08
C GLN A 64 2.67 -4.20 15.52
N TYR A 65 1.36 -4.25 15.76
CA TYR A 65 0.80 -4.53 17.09
C TYR A 65 1.29 -5.88 17.63
N PHE A 66 1.30 -6.93 16.80
CA PHE A 66 1.81 -8.23 17.21
C PHE A 66 3.33 -8.25 17.43
N LEU A 67 4.11 -7.38 16.78
CA LEU A 67 5.54 -7.22 17.09
C LEU A 67 5.71 -6.64 18.49
N ASN A 68 5.04 -5.53 18.77
CA ASN A 68 5.20 -4.79 20.03
C ASN A 68 4.71 -5.57 21.26
N ARG A 69 3.80 -6.54 21.08
CA ARG A 69 3.30 -7.40 22.17
C ARG A 69 4.20 -8.60 22.51
N ASN A 70 5.10 -8.99 21.59
CA ASN A 70 5.99 -10.14 21.76
C ASN A 70 7.45 -9.73 22.07
N GLN A 71 7.68 -8.44 22.33
CA GLN A 71 8.94 -7.89 22.87
C GLN A 71 8.83 -7.80 24.39
#